data_AF-A0A6B3HPN0-F1
#
_entry.id   AF-A0A6B3HPN0-F1
#
_cell.length_a   1.000
_cell.length_b   1.000
_cell.length_c   1.000
_cell.angle_alpha   90.00
_cell.angle_beta   90.00
_cell.angle_gamma   90.00
#
_symmetry.space_group_name_H-M   'P 1'
#
loop_
_entity.id
_entity.type
_entity.pdbx_description
1 polymer ?
#
loop_
_entity_poly.entity_id
_entity_poly.type
_entity_poly.pdbx_seq_one_letter_code
_entity_poly.pdbx_strand_id
1 'polypeptide(L)'
;LDLHLERLRSASVELFGRALPEDLVRSHLRTALLAHLRTALREGPADLSLTATVYSPAGEFTAADAQPALLVRTGPPSSGPGGPLALAATEHERFLPHVKHVGEVAKTHL
;
A
#
# COMPACT_ATOMS: atom_id res chain seq x y z
N LEU A 1 -7.27 -1.39 11.92
CA LEU A 1 -7.34 -1.28 10.44
C LEU A 1 -7.65 0.16 10.01
N ASP A 2 -8.51 0.87 10.74
CA ASP A 2 -8.98 2.22 10.36
C ASP A 2 -7.85 3.24 10.15
N LEU A 3 -6.81 3.22 11.00
CA LEU A 3 -5.62 4.08 10.82
C LEU A 3 -4.92 3.87 9.46
N HIS A 4 -4.89 2.64 8.95
CA HIS A 4 -4.29 2.36 7.64
C HIS A 4 -5.21 2.74 6.49
N LEU A 5 -6.52 2.59 6.66
CA LEU A 5 -7.52 3.01 5.67
C LEU A 5 -7.55 4.52 5.52
N GLU A 6 -7.53 5.26 6.64
CA GLU A 6 -7.45 6.72 6.61
C GLU A 6 -6.15 7.17 5.96
N ARG A 7 -5.00 6.61 6.36
CA ARG A 7 -3.71 6.96 5.74
C ARG A 7 -3.68 6.68 4.23
N LEU A 8 -4.31 5.59 3.77
CA LEU A 8 -4.42 5.27 2.35
C LEU A 8 -5.33 6.29 1.63
N ARG A 9 -6.45 6.66 2.25
CA ARG A 9 -7.39 7.65 1.73
C ARG A 9 -6.73 9.02 1.59
N SER A 10 -6.11 9.55 2.65
CA SER A 10 -5.48 10.88 2.62
C SER A 10 -4.36 10.93 1.57
N ALA A 11 -3.51 9.89 1.50
CA ALA A 11 -2.47 9.76 0.48
C ALA A 11 -3.05 9.70 -0.95
N SER A 12 -4.18 9.03 -1.15
CA SER A 12 -4.82 8.93 -2.47
C SER A 12 -5.37 10.28 -2.92
N VAL A 13 -5.98 11.05 -2.00
CA VAL A 13 -6.45 12.41 -2.31
C VAL A 13 -5.29 13.31 -2.67
N GLU A 14 -4.19 13.25 -1.93
CA GLU A 14 -3.01 14.09 -2.19
C GLU A 14 -2.34 13.76 -3.53
N LEU A 15 -2.17 12.46 -3.86
CA LEU A 15 -1.46 12.03 -5.07
C LEU A 15 -2.34 11.99 -6.34
N PHE A 16 -3.63 11.67 -6.20
CA PHE A 16 -4.53 11.42 -7.34
C PHE A 16 -5.73 12.37 -7.37
N GLY A 17 -5.83 13.31 -6.43
CA GLY A 17 -6.98 14.21 -6.29
C GLY A 17 -8.27 13.54 -5.80
N ARG A 18 -8.26 12.21 -5.61
CA ARG A 18 -9.44 11.43 -5.22
C ARG A 18 -9.06 10.14 -4.50
N ALA A 19 -9.98 9.63 -3.69
CA ALA A 19 -9.87 8.31 -3.07
C ALA A 19 -10.89 7.34 -3.67
N LEU A 20 -10.56 6.04 -3.61
CA LEU A 20 -11.52 4.99 -3.86
C LEU A 20 -12.61 4.96 -2.77
N PRO A 21 -13.85 4.54 -3.09
CA PRO A 21 -14.89 4.34 -2.08
C PRO A 21 -14.44 3.37 -0.99
N GLU A 22 -14.70 3.71 0.27
CA GLU A 22 -14.22 2.93 1.41
C GLU A 22 -14.75 1.49 1.40
N ASP A 23 -16.02 1.30 1.05
CA ASP A 23 -16.64 -0.02 0.95
C ASP A 23 -16.00 -0.90 -0.12
N LEU A 24 -15.57 -0.30 -1.24
CA LEU A 24 -14.85 -1.01 -2.29
C LEU A 24 -13.51 -1.50 -1.77
N VAL A 25 -12.76 -0.64 -1.08
CA VAL A 25 -11.46 -1.03 -0.47
C VAL A 25 -11.68 -2.15 0.56
N ARG A 26 -12.61 -1.97 1.50
CA ARG A 26 -12.93 -2.98 2.52
C ARG A 26 -13.36 -4.32 1.91
N SER A 27 -14.13 -4.30 0.81
CA SER A 27 -14.55 -5.50 0.09
C SER A 27 -13.37 -6.29 -0.51
N HIS A 28 -12.43 -5.59 -1.15
CA HIS A 28 -11.23 -6.21 -1.72
C HIS A 28 -10.33 -6.79 -0.63
N LEU A 29 -10.14 -6.07 0.48
CA LEU A 29 -9.38 -6.55 1.63
C LEU A 29 -10.00 -7.83 2.21
N ARG A 30 -11.32 -7.84 2.43
CA ARG A 30 -12.04 -9.03 2.92
C ARG A 30 -11.89 -10.21 1.96
N THR A 31 -12.01 -9.98 0.66
CA THR A 31 -11.84 -11.02 -0.36
C THR A 31 -10.45 -11.65 -0.28
N ALA A 32 -9.39 -10.84 -0.17
CA ALA A 32 -8.03 -11.34 -0.05
C ALA A 32 -7.80 -12.13 1.25
N LEU A 33 -8.35 -11.67 2.38
CA LEU A 33 -8.27 -12.38 3.66
C LEU A 33 -9.01 -13.71 3.64
N LEU A 34 -10.22 -13.75 3.05
CA LEU A 34 -10.99 -15.00 2.90
C LEU A 34 -10.26 -16.00 2.00
N ALA A 35 -9.64 -15.54 0.92
CA ALA A 35 -8.82 -16.40 0.05
C ALA A 35 -7.63 -16.99 0.82
N HIS A 36 -6.93 -16.18 1.62
CA HIS A 36 -5.82 -16.65 2.45
C HIS A 36 -6.27 -17.67 3.51
N LEU A 37 -7.33 -17.38 4.26
CA LEU A 37 -7.87 -18.28 5.30
C LEU A 37 -8.20 -19.67 4.74
N ARG A 38 -8.77 -19.75 3.53
CA ARG A 38 -9.06 -21.02 2.88
C ARG A 38 -7.80 -21.85 2.62
N THR A 39 -6.68 -21.22 2.32
CA THR A 39 -5.38 -21.89 2.11
C THR A 39 -4.73 -22.23 3.45
N ALA A 40 -4.73 -21.32 4.42
CA ALA A 40 -4.16 -21.54 5.75
C ALA A 40 -4.81 -22.75 6.47
N LEU A 41 -6.13 -22.90 6.40
CA LEU A 41 -6.85 -24.07 6.95
C LEU A 41 -6.36 -25.42 6.39
N ARG A 42 -5.67 -25.43 5.25
CA ARG A 42 -5.09 -26.65 4.65
C ARG A 42 -3.60 -26.80 4.94
N GLU A 43 -2.86 -25.71 5.14
CA GLU A 43 -1.39 -25.70 5.00
C GLU A 43 -0.61 -25.09 6.19
N GLY A 44 -1.28 -24.52 7.20
CA GLY A 44 -0.61 -24.02 8.40
C GLY A 44 -1.10 -22.64 8.89
N PRO A 45 -0.20 -21.79 9.42
CA PRO A 45 -0.58 -20.66 10.27
C PRO A 45 -1.46 -19.62 9.55
N ALA A 46 -2.34 -18.96 10.32
CA ALA A 46 -3.33 -18.00 9.81
C ALA A 46 -2.82 -16.54 9.73
N ASP A 47 -1.67 -16.25 10.34
CA ASP A 47 -1.08 -14.91 10.32
C ASP A 47 -0.54 -14.57 8.93
N LEU A 48 -0.67 -13.29 8.53
CA LEU A 48 -0.26 -12.82 7.21
C LEU A 48 0.13 -11.35 7.21
N SER A 49 0.92 -10.96 6.20
CA SER A 49 1.12 -9.56 5.82
C SER A 49 0.20 -9.21 4.66
N LEU A 50 -0.46 -8.05 4.71
CA LEU A 50 -1.31 -7.54 3.63
C LEU A 50 -0.78 -6.19 3.14
N THR A 51 -0.66 -6.05 1.83
CA THR A 51 -0.33 -4.78 1.16
C THR A 51 -1.47 -4.37 0.24
N ALA A 52 -1.95 -3.13 0.42
CA ALA A 52 -2.93 -2.48 -0.45
C ALA A 52 -2.25 -1.30 -1.15
N THR A 53 -2.16 -1.35 -2.47
CA THR A 53 -1.52 -0.31 -3.28
C THR A 53 -2.56 0.34 -4.18
N VAL A 54 -2.77 1.65 -4.04
CA VAL A 54 -3.56 2.45 -4.97
C VAL A 54 -2.63 3.02 -6.02
N TYR A 55 -3.03 2.93 -7.29
CA TYR A 55 -2.22 3.38 -8.42
C TYR A 55 -3.10 3.96 -9.53
N SER A 56 -2.52 4.82 -10.37
CA SER A 56 -3.18 5.28 -11.60
C SER A 56 -2.92 4.29 -12.74
N PRO A 57 -3.96 3.77 -13.42
CA PRO A 57 -3.78 2.90 -14.57
C PRO A 57 -3.33 3.65 -15.84
N ALA A 58 -3.34 4.99 -15.86
CA ALA A 58 -2.94 5.81 -16.99
C ALA A 58 -1.41 5.87 -17.23
N GLY A 59 -0.62 5.26 -16.33
CA GLY A 59 0.85 5.23 -16.40
C GLY A 59 1.53 6.38 -15.66
N GLU A 60 2.86 6.30 -15.58
CA GLU A 60 3.71 7.12 -14.69
C GLU A 60 4.13 8.47 -15.31
N PHE A 61 3.93 8.65 -16.63
CA PHE A 61 4.44 9.80 -17.40
C PHE A 61 3.39 10.52 -18.26
N THR A 62 2.17 10.00 -18.35
CA THR A 62 1.07 10.60 -19.10
C THR A 62 -0.13 10.70 -18.19
N ALA A 63 -0.26 11.85 -17.51
CA ALA A 63 -1.38 12.17 -16.64
C ALA A 63 -2.65 12.42 -17.46
N ALA A 64 -3.22 11.38 -18.04
CA ALA A 64 -4.65 11.40 -18.32
C ALA A 64 -5.38 11.25 -16.97
N ASP A 65 -6.42 12.06 -16.75
CA ASP A 65 -7.26 11.90 -15.57
C ASP A 65 -7.90 10.50 -15.61
N ALA A 66 -7.52 9.65 -14.66
CA ALA A 66 -7.96 8.27 -14.60
C ALA A 66 -8.40 7.91 -13.19
N GLN A 67 -9.45 7.09 -13.11
CA GLN A 67 -9.90 6.55 -11.84
C GLN A 67 -8.80 5.64 -11.26
N PRO A 68 -8.33 5.88 -10.03
CA PRO A 68 -7.33 5.02 -9.39
C PRO A 68 -7.83 3.58 -9.27
N ALA A 69 -6.91 2.62 -9.36
CA ALA A 69 -7.16 1.21 -9.16
C ALA A 69 -6.49 0.71 -7.87
N LEU A 70 -6.90 -0.45 -7.37
CA LEU A 70 -6.41 -1.06 -6.14
C LEU A 70 -5.82 -2.45 -6.41
N LEU A 71 -4.57 -2.65 -6.01
CA LEU A 71 -3.94 -3.97 -5.96
C LEU A 71 -3.81 -4.41 -4.50
N VAL A 72 -4.39 -5.56 -4.17
CA VAL A 72 -4.26 -6.19 -2.83
C VAL A 72 -3.40 -7.45 -2.96
N ARG A 73 -2.38 -7.55 -2.12
CA ARG A 73 -1.49 -8.70 -2.04
C ARG A 73 -1.40 -9.19 -0.61
N THR A 74 -1.34 -10.50 -0.43
CA THR A 74 -1.02 -11.13 0.85
C THR A 74 0.31 -11.88 0.74
N GLY A 75 0.98 -12.06 1.86
CA GLY A 75 2.22 -12.83 1.98
C GLY A 75 2.40 -13.34 3.40
N PRO A 76 3.46 -14.13 3.66
CA PRO A 76 3.74 -14.62 5.00
C PRO A 76 3.91 -13.46 6.00
N PRO A 77 3.66 -13.69 7.29
CA PRO A 77 3.96 -12.71 8.32
C PRO A 77 5.47 -12.50 8.39
N SER A 78 5.90 -11.30 8.76
CA SER A 78 7.32 -10.97 8.93
C SER A 78 7.54 -10.37 10.32
N SER A 79 8.49 -10.94 11.06
CA SER A 79 8.92 -10.43 12.36
C SER A 79 10.09 -9.44 12.26
N GLY A 80 10.56 -9.16 11.04
CA GLY A 80 11.75 -8.33 10.81
C GLY A 80 13.07 -9.00 11.23
N PRO A 81 14.21 -8.31 11.05
CA PRO A 81 15.51 -8.80 11.47
C PRO A 81 15.61 -8.85 13.00
N GLY A 82 16.26 -9.89 13.52
CA GLY A 82 16.57 -10.00 14.95
C GLY A 82 17.84 -9.24 15.33
N GLY A 83 17.91 -8.76 16.56
CA GLY A 83 19.09 -8.09 17.11
C GLY A 83 19.22 -6.61 16.74
N PRO A 84 20.31 -5.94 17.18
CA PRO A 84 20.53 -4.53 16.89
C PRO A 84 20.91 -4.30 15.42
N LEU A 85 20.42 -3.22 14.84
CA LEU A 85 20.79 -2.75 13.50
C LEU A 85 21.73 -1.55 13.61
N ALA A 86 22.80 -1.55 12.81
CA ALA A 86 23.64 -0.36 12.61
C ALA A 86 23.04 0.50 11.49
N LEU A 87 23.02 1.82 11.68
CA LEU A 87 22.49 2.79 10.72
C LEU A 87 23.61 3.73 10.27
N ALA A 88 23.59 4.12 8.99
CA ALA A 88 24.45 5.17 8.44
C ALA A 88 23.62 6.42 8.16
N ALA A 89 24.01 7.56 8.72
CA ALA A 89 23.38 8.84 8.43
C ALA A 89 23.87 9.38 7.09
N THR A 90 22.95 9.93 6.30
CA THR A 90 23.25 10.57 5.02
C THR A 90 22.40 11.84 4.88
N GLU A 91 22.94 12.86 4.23
CA GLU A 91 22.19 14.08 3.88
C GLU A 91 21.26 13.75 2.72
N HIS A 92 20.01 13.40 3.05
CA HIS A 92 18.96 13.09 2.08
C HIS A 92 17.61 13.54 2.61
N GLU A 93 16.84 14.22 1.77
CA GLU A 93 15.45 14.55 2.04
C GLU A 93 14.53 13.73 1.13
N ARG A 94 13.59 13.00 1.75
CA ARG A 94 12.60 12.20 1.02
C ARG A 94 11.45 13.09 0.58
N PHE A 95 11.18 13.14 -0.73
CA PHE A 95 10.00 13.82 -1.27
C PHE A 95 8.69 13.25 -0.70
N LEU A 96 7.77 14.12 -0.28
CA LEU A 96 6.50 13.78 0.38
C LEU A 96 6.68 12.73 1.51
N PRO A 97 7.44 13.04 2.57
CA PRO A 97 7.83 12.06 3.59
C PRO A 97 6.64 11.53 4.41
N HIS A 98 5.55 12.31 4.51
CA HIS A 98 4.31 11.92 5.19
C HIS A 98 3.44 10.96 4.37
N VAL A 99 3.70 10.81 3.07
CA VAL A 99 2.96 9.91 2.18
C VAL A 99 3.68 8.56 2.07
N LYS A 100 2.93 7.46 2.28
CA LYS A 100 3.41 6.10 2.03
C LYS A 100 3.24 5.76 0.54
N HIS A 101 4.13 6.29 -0.29
CA HIS A 101 4.13 6.03 -1.73
C HIS A 101 5.09 4.91 -2.14
N VAL A 102 4.83 4.34 -3.32
CA VAL A 102 5.82 3.58 -4.09
C VAL A 102 6.84 4.59 -4.61
N GLY A 103 8.13 4.25 -4.64
CA GLY A 103 9.21 5.21 -4.92
C GLY A 103 9.06 5.98 -6.24
N GLU A 104 9.92 6.97 -6.44
CA GLU A 104 10.02 7.78 -7.67
C GLU A 104 8.91 8.82 -7.91
N VAL A 105 7.98 9.05 -6.96
CA VAL A 105 6.94 10.09 -7.06
C VAL A 105 7.49 11.47 -7.45
N ALA A 106 8.71 11.81 -7.02
CA ALA A 106 9.39 13.03 -7.44
C ALA A 106 9.50 13.18 -8.97
N LYS A 107 9.68 12.09 -9.74
CA LYS A 107 9.79 12.14 -11.21
C LYS A 107 8.47 12.51 -11.91
N THR A 108 7.34 12.34 -11.24
CA THR A 108 6.01 12.66 -11.77
C THR A 108 5.56 14.07 -11.37
N HIS A 109 6.08 14.62 -10.27
CA HIS A 109 5.60 15.87 -9.67
C HIS A 109 6.64 17.01 -9.59
N LEU A 110 7.90 16.77 -9.95
CA LEU A 110 8.98 17.76 -10.12
C LEU A 110 9.49 17.72 -11.57
#